data_AF-A0A7C1EYP6-F1
#
_entry.id   AF-A0A7C1EYP6-F1
#
_cell.length_a   1.000
_cell.length_b   1.000
_cell.length_c   1.000
_cell.angle_alpha   90.00
_cell.angle_beta   90.00
_cell.angle_gamma   90.00
#
_symmetry.space_group_name_H-M   'P 1'
#
loop_
_entity.id
_entity.type
_entity.pdbx_description
1 polymer ?
#
loop_
_entity_poly.entity_id
_entity_poly.type
_entity_poly.pdbx_seq_one_letter_code
_entity_poly.pdbx_strand_id
1 'polypeptide(L)'
;MEDPSGLRPDKLILVADFTRMGGGMQLRRSTGCEYEGRLVIAVYLQVISLGHDLDQWALYDWVTGERIKNPVLEIWAETETLLWSAWQPWEQVATGLVPNDSGVYEIRQLEATERLMISRATNLRRRLKYELVEGRRSLRIDGKFRAAEDLTQIEMRWAIASEYHAPFIQPATIETELLRRYVAQFGELPKYTISKKKRPP
;
A
#
# COMPACT_ATOMS: atom_id res chain seq x y z
N MET A 1 -42.09 16.02 0.00
CA MET A 1 -41.72 15.60 1.38
C MET A 1 -40.32 15.06 1.23
N GLU A 2 -39.36 15.98 1.37
CA GLU A 2 -37.94 15.74 1.12
C GLU A 2 -37.31 15.15 2.39
N ASP A 3 -36.41 14.18 2.20
CA ASP A 3 -35.65 13.54 3.27
C ASP A 3 -34.76 14.58 3.97
N PRO A 4 -34.95 14.84 5.27
CA PRO A 4 -34.22 15.88 5.99
C PRO A 4 -32.80 15.46 6.38
N SER A 5 -32.34 14.26 6.02
CA SER A 5 -31.07 13.75 6.53
C SER A 5 -29.84 14.21 5.75
N GLY A 6 -29.92 14.54 4.45
CA GLY A 6 -28.92 15.35 3.71
C GLY A 6 -27.42 15.16 4.00
N LEU A 7 -26.97 14.00 4.49
CA LEU A 7 -25.65 13.81 5.06
C LEU A 7 -24.78 13.03 4.08
N ARG A 8 -23.92 13.79 3.37
CA ARG A 8 -22.74 13.29 2.68
C ARG A 8 -21.58 13.18 3.68
N PRO A 9 -20.79 12.10 3.71
CA PRO A 9 -19.68 11.97 4.63
C PRO A 9 -18.45 12.69 4.06
N ASP A 10 -18.40 14.01 4.23
CA ASP A 10 -17.28 14.85 3.80
C ASP A 10 -16.27 15.11 4.96
N LYS A 11 -16.45 14.48 6.13
CA LYS A 11 -15.79 14.92 7.38
C LYS A 11 -14.90 13.86 8.01
N LEU A 12 -13.59 14.01 7.76
CA LEU A 12 -12.54 13.51 8.63
C LEU A 12 -12.61 14.26 9.96
N ILE A 13 -13.01 13.60 11.05
CA ILE A 13 -12.93 14.19 12.40
C ILE A 13 -11.56 13.85 12.98
N LEU A 14 -10.67 14.83 12.99
CA LEU A 14 -9.39 14.79 13.71
C LEU A 14 -9.66 15.10 15.18
N VAL A 15 -9.70 14.07 16.03
CA VAL A 15 -9.72 14.24 17.49
C VAL A 15 -8.30 14.05 18.01
N ALA A 16 -7.56 15.15 18.18
CA ALA A 16 -6.29 15.10 18.89
C ALA A 16 -6.55 15.50 20.34
N ASP A 17 -6.52 14.53 21.27
CA ASP A 17 -6.35 14.82 22.68
C ASP A 17 -5.20 13.98 23.23
N PHE A 18 -4.19 14.66 23.78
CA PHE A 18 -2.95 14.04 24.24
C PHE A 18 -3.07 13.67 25.72
N THR A 19 -3.45 12.44 26.01
CA THR A 19 -3.44 11.91 27.38
C THR A 19 -2.32 10.89 27.54
N ARG A 20 -1.42 11.12 28.50
CA ARG A 20 -0.40 10.15 28.91
C ARG A 20 -1.11 8.98 29.59
N MET A 21 -1.40 7.91 28.84
CA MET A 21 -1.92 6.69 29.43
C MET A 21 -0.81 6.03 30.25
N GLY A 22 -1.11 5.57 31.46
CA GLY A 22 -0.13 4.91 32.32
C GLY A 22 0.60 3.78 31.59
N GLY A 23 1.89 3.59 31.87
CA GLY A 23 2.72 2.54 31.25
C GLY A 23 3.60 2.94 30.06
N GLY A 24 3.81 4.24 29.82
CA GLY A 24 4.74 4.70 28.77
C GLY A 24 4.17 4.73 27.35
N MET A 25 2.84 4.57 27.21
CA MET A 25 2.16 4.71 25.92
C MET A 25 1.87 6.18 25.62
N GLN A 26 2.25 6.64 24.43
CA GLN A 26 1.90 7.95 23.90
C GLN A 26 0.97 7.79 22.70
N LEU A 27 -0.22 8.38 22.80
CA LEU A 27 -1.09 8.60 21.64
C LEU A 27 -0.44 9.68 20.77
N ARG A 28 -0.01 9.34 19.55
CA ARG A 28 0.56 10.34 18.62
C ARG A 28 -0.49 10.93 17.70
N ARG A 29 -1.46 10.13 17.29
CA ARG A 29 -2.44 10.53 16.28
C ARG A 29 -3.69 9.68 16.38
N SER A 30 -4.83 10.29 16.08
CA SER A 30 -6.06 9.57 15.81
C SER A 30 -6.70 10.08 14.52
N THR A 31 -7.48 9.24 13.86
CA THR A 31 -8.40 9.64 12.78
C THR A 31 -9.68 8.83 12.89
N GLY A 32 -10.82 9.50 12.73
CA GLY A 32 -12.13 8.84 12.66
C GLY A 32 -12.51 8.48 11.22
N CYS A 33 -13.17 7.34 11.04
CA CYS A 33 -13.88 6.96 9.81
C CYS A 33 -15.15 6.16 10.16
N GLU A 34 -16.02 5.94 9.20
CA GLU A 34 -17.16 5.04 9.34
C GLU A 34 -16.81 3.65 8.78
N TYR A 35 -17.16 2.58 9.49
CA TYR A 35 -16.97 1.18 9.10
C TYR A 35 -18.20 0.37 9.48
N GLU A 36 -18.83 -0.30 8.50
CA GLU A 36 -20.07 -1.09 8.70
C GLU A 36 -21.21 -0.33 9.42
N GLY A 37 -21.39 0.95 9.10
CA GLY A 37 -22.40 1.80 9.76
C GLY A 37 -22.04 2.22 11.19
N ARG A 38 -20.79 2.02 11.60
CA ARG A 38 -20.26 2.41 12.92
C ARG A 38 -19.15 3.43 12.78
N LEU A 39 -19.13 4.41 13.67
CA LEU A 39 -17.98 5.31 13.79
C LEU A 39 -16.83 4.56 14.46
N VAL A 40 -15.66 4.54 13.81
CA VAL A 40 -14.46 3.86 14.28
C VAL A 40 -13.33 4.88 14.34
N ILE A 41 -12.46 4.76 15.35
CA ILE A 41 -11.25 5.56 15.45
C ILE A 41 -10.03 4.67 15.25
N ALA A 42 -9.22 5.05 14.26
CA ALA A 42 -7.86 4.55 14.10
C ALA A 42 -6.94 5.35 15.01
N VAL A 43 -6.23 4.65 15.89
CA VAL A 43 -5.37 5.23 16.91
C VAL A 43 -3.94 4.75 16.66
N TYR A 44 -3.01 5.68 16.49
CA TYR A 44 -1.58 5.38 16.46
C TYR A 44 -0.99 5.50 17.85
N LEU A 45 -0.54 4.36 18.37
CA LEU A 45 0.06 4.27 19.69
C LEU A 45 1.55 4.04 19.51
N GLN A 46 2.36 4.96 20.03
CA GLN A 46 3.78 4.70 20.25
C GLN A 46 3.91 4.11 21.66
N VAL A 47 4.29 2.84 21.73
CA VAL A 47 4.54 2.18 23.01
C VAL A 47 6.02 2.30 23.34
N ILE A 48 6.36 3.19 24.28
CA ILE A 48 7.74 3.35 24.76
C ILE A 48 7.93 2.36 25.90
N SER A 49 8.30 1.13 25.56
CA SER A 49 8.59 0.07 26.54
C SER A 49 10.06 -0.35 26.44
N LEU A 50 10.84 -0.11 27.50
CA LEU A 50 12.16 -0.71 27.75
C LEU A 50 13.10 -0.74 26.52
N GLY A 51 13.25 0.41 25.84
CA GLY A 51 14.25 0.58 24.77
C GLY A 51 13.82 0.10 23.37
N HIS A 52 12.58 -0.34 23.18
CA HIS A 52 12.03 -0.67 21.87
C HIS A 52 10.88 0.27 21.51
N ASP A 53 11.00 0.93 20.36
CA ASP A 53 9.89 1.66 19.75
C ASP A 53 9.01 0.68 19.00
N LEU A 54 7.83 0.40 19.55
CA LEU A 54 6.80 -0.37 18.86
C LEU A 54 5.75 0.60 18.34
N ASP A 55 5.86 0.88 17.05
CA ASP A 55 4.90 1.63 16.26
C ASP A 55 3.74 0.72 15.84
N GLN A 56 2.58 0.86 16.48
CA GLN A 56 1.40 0.05 16.15
C GLN A 56 0.14 0.91 15.99
N TRP A 57 -0.59 0.62 14.92
CA TRP A 57 -1.96 1.08 14.75
C TRP A 57 -2.92 0.09 15.42
N ALA A 58 -3.89 0.62 16.14
CA ALA A 58 -5.04 -0.14 16.64
C ALA A 58 -6.33 0.59 16.29
N LEU A 59 -7.35 -0.16 15.92
CA LEU A 59 -8.70 0.37 15.69
C LEU A 59 -9.55 0.13 16.93
N TYR A 60 -10.33 1.14 17.29
CA TYR A 60 -11.25 1.11 18.40
C TYR A 60 -12.64 1.50 17.91
N ASP A 61 -13.65 0.74 18.31
CA ASP A 61 -15.04 1.14 18.13
C ASP A 61 -15.27 2.40 18.97
N TRP A 62 -15.78 3.48 18.36
CA TRP A 62 -15.97 4.76 19.07
C TRP A 62 -17.04 4.67 20.15
N VAL A 63 -18.06 3.83 19.95
CA VAL A 63 -19.20 3.71 20.84
C VAL A 63 -18.83 2.86 22.05
N THR A 64 -18.16 1.74 21.84
CA THR A 64 -17.84 0.80 22.92
C THR A 64 -16.47 1.05 23.55
N GLY A 65 -15.57 1.76 22.85
CA GLY A 65 -14.18 1.92 23.26
C GLY A 65 -13.36 0.63 23.18
N GLU A 66 -13.95 -0.46 22.68
CA GLU A 66 -13.28 -1.75 22.59
C GLU A 66 -12.31 -1.78 21.41
N ARG A 67 -11.14 -2.38 21.62
CA ARG A 67 -10.18 -2.63 20.55
C ARG A 67 -10.78 -3.65 19.58
N ILE A 68 -10.93 -3.25 18.32
CA ILE A 68 -11.30 -4.16 17.25
C ILE A 68 -10.13 -5.12 17.05
N LYS A 69 -10.32 -6.40 17.40
CA LYS A 69 -9.30 -7.44 17.25
C LYS A 69 -9.27 -7.91 15.81
N ASN A 70 -8.08 -7.98 15.22
CA ASN A 70 -7.92 -8.22 13.78
C ASN A 70 -8.88 -7.33 13.01
N PRO A 71 -8.73 -5.99 13.08
CA PRO A 71 -9.42 -5.22 12.09
C PRO A 71 -8.85 -5.72 10.78
N VAL A 72 -9.67 -6.44 10.01
CA VAL A 72 -9.50 -6.40 8.58
C VAL A 72 -9.76 -4.93 8.32
N LEU A 73 -8.68 -4.15 8.37
CA LEU A 73 -8.55 -2.96 7.59
C LEU A 73 -8.76 -3.49 6.17
N GLU A 74 -10.03 -3.71 5.80
CA GLU A 74 -10.54 -3.24 4.53
C GLU A 74 -10.27 -1.74 4.59
N ILE A 75 -8.99 -1.42 4.42
CA ILE A 75 -8.61 -0.17 3.85
C ILE A 75 -9.42 -0.25 2.57
N TRP A 76 -10.45 0.59 2.50
CA TRP A 76 -11.05 1.04 1.27
C TRP A 76 -9.98 1.81 0.49
N ALA A 77 -8.79 1.23 0.34
CA ALA A 77 -7.98 1.35 -0.83
C ALA A 77 -8.81 0.66 -1.89
N GLU A 78 -9.91 1.30 -2.31
CA GLU A 78 -10.30 1.24 -3.69
C GLU A 78 -9.01 1.54 -4.44
N THR A 79 -8.28 0.52 -4.89
CA THR A 79 -6.96 0.71 -5.53
C THR A 79 -7.06 1.56 -6.81
N GLU A 80 -8.29 1.83 -7.26
CA GLU A 80 -8.68 2.84 -8.25
C GLU A 80 -8.37 4.29 -7.80
N THR A 81 -8.28 4.54 -6.50
CA THR A 81 -7.94 5.84 -5.90
C THR A 81 -6.45 6.05 -5.70
N LEU A 82 -5.61 5.03 -5.99
CA LEU A 82 -4.17 5.27 -6.07
C LEU A 82 -3.91 6.21 -7.25
N LEU A 83 -3.15 7.28 -6.99
CA LEU A 83 -2.66 8.18 -8.02
C LEU A 83 -1.55 7.46 -8.81
N TRP A 84 -1.97 6.59 -9.71
CA TRP A 84 -1.06 5.88 -10.60
C TRP A 84 -0.45 6.85 -11.60
N SER A 85 0.84 6.68 -11.86
CA SER A 85 1.45 7.23 -13.06
C SER A 85 0.74 6.65 -14.30
N ALA A 86 0.88 7.35 -15.43
CA ALA A 86 0.63 6.72 -16.72
C ALA A 86 1.51 5.46 -16.85
N TRP A 87 1.08 4.53 -17.70
CA TRP A 87 1.96 3.47 -18.18
C TRP A 87 3.12 4.09 -18.96
N GLN A 88 4.33 3.64 -18.66
CA GLN A 88 5.56 4.14 -19.26
C GLN A 88 6.31 2.95 -19.88
N PRO A 89 6.67 3.02 -21.16
CA PRO A 89 7.56 2.04 -21.79
C PRO A 89 8.87 1.89 -21.03
N TRP A 90 9.47 0.70 -21.11
CA TRP A 90 10.73 0.37 -20.44
C TRP A 90 11.84 1.41 -20.67
N GLU A 91 12.04 1.84 -21.91
CA GLU A 91 13.04 2.83 -22.30
C GLU A 91 12.75 4.22 -21.71
N GLN A 92 11.48 4.59 -21.56
CA GLN A 92 11.09 5.85 -20.94
C GLN A 92 11.36 5.82 -19.45
N VAL A 93 11.24 4.69 -18.76
CA VAL A 93 11.61 4.59 -17.33
C VAL A 93 13.12 4.73 -17.13
N ALA A 94 13.93 4.26 -18.09
CA ALA A 94 15.39 4.40 -18.06
C ALA A 94 15.82 5.88 -18.05
N THR A 95 15.14 6.72 -18.81
CA THR A 95 15.49 8.14 -18.99
C THR A 95 14.63 9.09 -18.16
N GLY A 96 13.42 8.68 -17.81
CA GLY A 96 12.38 9.50 -17.21
C GLY A 96 12.49 9.68 -15.70
N LEU A 97 11.47 10.40 -15.19
CA LEU A 97 11.34 10.79 -13.79
C LEU A 97 10.54 9.75 -13.01
N VAL A 98 11.26 8.86 -12.32
CA VAL A 98 10.68 8.01 -11.28
C VAL A 98 10.86 8.72 -9.92
N PRO A 99 9.83 8.79 -9.05
CA PRO A 99 9.92 9.44 -7.74
C PRO A 99 10.87 8.70 -6.78
N ASN A 100 11.44 9.41 -5.80
CA ASN A 100 12.33 8.84 -4.79
C ASN A 100 11.59 8.23 -3.59
N ASP A 101 10.27 8.16 -3.70
CA ASP A 101 9.36 7.83 -2.62
C ASP A 101 9.09 6.33 -2.52
N SER A 102 8.53 5.92 -1.39
CA SER A 102 8.04 4.56 -1.21
C SER A 102 6.69 4.38 -1.91
N GLY A 103 6.46 3.20 -2.47
CA GLY A 103 5.22 2.96 -3.21
C GLY A 103 5.12 1.55 -3.77
N VAL A 104 4.14 1.39 -4.65
CA VAL A 104 3.91 0.16 -5.41
C VAL A 104 4.11 0.41 -6.89
N TYR A 105 4.42 -0.65 -7.62
CA TYR A 105 4.58 -0.63 -9.07
C TYR A 105 4.01 -1.89 -9.69
N GLU A 106 3.62 -1.74 -10.95
CA GLU A 106 3.13 -2.81 -11.79
C GLU A 106 3.93 -2.86 -13.08
N ILE A 107 4.10 -4.06 -13.62
CA ILE A 107 4.76 -4.34 -14.90
C ILE A 107 3.83 -5.20 -15.74
N ARG A 108 3.74 -4.91 -17.02
CA ARG A 108 2.98 -5.70 -18.00
C ARG A 108 3.64 -5.66 -19.38
N GLN A 109 3.15 -6.52 -20.26
CA GLN A 109 3.38 -6.32 -21.69
C GLN A 109 2.49 -5.19 -22.23
N LEU A 110 2.93 -4.54 -23.30
CA LEU A 110 2.22 -3.48 -24.00
C LEU A 110 0.79 -3.93 -24.31
N GLU A 111 -0.18 -3.08 -23.99
CA GLU A 111 -1.63 -3.34 -24.19
C GLU A 111 -2.21 -4.54 -23.42
N ALA A 112 -1.40 -5.29 -22.66
CA ALA A 112 -1.87 -6.45 -21.92
C ALA A 112 -2.73 -6.04 -20.70
N THR A 113 -3.77 -6.83 -20.45
CA THR A 113 -4.59 -6.70 -19.24
C THR A 113 -3.92 -7.35 -18.04
N GLU A 114 -3.17 -8.43 -18.26
CA GLU A 114 -2.43 -9.15 -17.22
C GLU A 114 -1.21 -8.37 -16.73
N ARG A 115 -0.75 -8.71 -15.53
CA ARG A 115 0.44 -8.12 -14.90
C ARG A 115 1.49 -9.21 -14.80
N LEU A 116 2.67 -8.90 -15.29
CA LEU A 116 3.84 -9.76 -15.13
C LEU A 116 4.37 -9.68 -13.70
N MET A 117 4.30 -8.50 -13.09
CA MET A 117 4.76 -8.25 -11.73
C MET A 117 3.90 -7.17 -11.08
N ILE A 118 3.56 -7.40 -9.82
CA ILE A 118 3.02 -6.39 -8.90
C ILE A 118 3.94 -6.43 -7.69
N SER A 119 4.56 -5.30 -7.34
CA SER A 119 5.40 -5.28 -6.14
C SER A 119 5.54 -3.89 -5.54
N ARG A 120 6.22 -3.81 -4.40
CA ARG A 120 6.50 -2.57 -3.67
C ARG A 120 7.98 -2.20 -3.67
N ALA A 121 8.24 -0.94 -3.40
CA ALA A 121 9.57 -0.41 -3.19
C ALA A 121 9.58 0.58 -2.02
N THR A 122 10.65 0.58 -1.23
CA THR A 122 10.92 1.66 -0.27
C THR A 122 11.43 2.93 -0.96
N ASN A 123 11.96 2.79 -2.18
CA ASN A 123 12.35 3.88 -3.07
C ASN A 123 12.10 3.44 -4.51
N LEU A 124 11.07 4.02 -5.14
CA LEU A 124 10.62 3.65 -6.49
C LEU A 124 11.72 3.88 -7.53
N ARG A 125 12.41 5.04 -7.51
CA ARG A 125 13.50 5.36 -8.45
C ARG A 125 14.59 4.31 -8.41
N ARG A 126 15.10 4.01 -7.22
CA ARG A 126 16.16 3.02 -7.07
C ARG A 126 15.71 1.66 -7.58
N ARG A 127 14.51 1.22 -7.21
CA ARG A 127 14.00 -0.11 -7.57
C ARG A 127 13.74 -0.26 -9.07
N LEU A 128 12.97 0.66 -9.65
CA LEU A 128 12.56 0.59 -11.05
C LEU A 128 13.71 0.95 -12.00
N LYS A 129 14.33 2.11 -11.79
CA LYS A 129 15.33 2.63 -12.73
C LYS A 129 16.68 1.91 -12.59
N TYR A 130 17.23 1.89 -11.39
CA TYR A 130 18.59 1.38 -11.20
C TYR A 130 18.63 -0.16 -11.11
N GLU A 131 17.75 -0.76 -10.34
CA GLU A 131 17.82 -2.21 -10.07
C GLU A 131 17.18 -3.04 -11.17
N LEU A 132 15.97 -2.67 -11.60
CA LEU A 132 15.23 -3.40 -12.62
C LEU A 132 15.70 -3.02 -14.04
N VAL A 133 15.61 -1.74 -14.42
CA VAL A 133 15.92 -1.29 -15.79
C VAL A 133 17.41 -1.39 -16.09
N GLU A 134 18.25 -0.73 -15.31
CA GLU A 134 19.71 -0.73 -15.53
C GLU A 134 20.40 -2.01 -15.01
N GLY A 135 19.74 -2.79 -14.14
CA GLY A 135 20.29 -4.04 -13.63
C GLY A 135 21.28 -3.97 -12.51
N ARG A 136 21.45 -2.80 -11.89
CA ARG A 136 22.37 -2.64 -10.77
C ARG A 136 21.83 -3.43 -9.58
N ARG A 137 22.57 -4.42 -9.08
CA ARG A 137 22.13 -5.25 -7.93
C ARG A 137 20.78 -5.93 -8.15
N SER A 138 20.53 -6.42 -9.37
CA SER A 138 19.28 -7.09 -9.73
C SER A 138 19.00 -8.29 -8.82
N LEU A 139 17.78 -8.39 -8.31
CA LEU A 139 17.35 -9.60 -7.63
C LEU A 139 17.31 -10.75 -8.64
N ARG A 140 17.39 -11.99 -8.15
CA ARG A 140 17.34 -13.19 -9.01
C ARG A 140 16.08 -13.20 -9.90
N ILE A 141 14.96 -12.68 -9.39
CA ILE A 141 13.71 -12.59 -10.14
C ILE A 141 13.80 -11.57 -11.28
N ASP A 142 14.50 -10.46 -11.08
CA ASP A 142 14.71 -9.41 -12.09
C ASP A 142 15.62 -9.93 -13.21
N GLY A 143 16.65 -10.71 -12.86
CA GLY A 143 17.50 -11.38 -13.84
C GLY A 143 16.70 -12.36 -14.71
N LYS A 144 15.79 -13.14 -14.11
CA LYS A 144 14.89 -14.04 -14.85
C LYS A 144 13.89 -13.28 -15.72
N PHE A 145 13.30 -12.20 -15.19
CA PHE A 145 12.38 -11.35 -15.93
C PHE A 145 13.04 -10.84 -17.22
N ARG A 146 14.22 -10.21 -17.09
CA ARG A 146 14.93 -9.61 -18.23
C ARG A 146 15.47 -10.60 -19.24
N ALA A 147 15.77 -11.83 -18.81
CA ALA A 147 16.22 -12.89 -19.71
C ALA A 147 15.06 -13.53 -20.49
N ALA A 148 13.83 -13.42 -19.99
CA ALA A 148 12.67 -14.15 -20.51
C ALA A 148 11.69 -13.27 -21.30
N GLU A 149 11.63 -11.97 -21.02
CA GLU A 149 10.69 -11.04 -21.63
C GLU A 149 11.37 -10.16 -22.68
N ASP A 150 10.64 -9.81 -23.74
CA ASP A 150 11.05 -8.77 -24.68
C ASP A 150 10.82 -7.39 -24.05
N LEU A 151 11.91 -6.77 -23.60
CA LEU A 151 11.87 -5.49 -22.88
C LEU A 151 11.29 -4.34 -23.72
N THR A 152 11.30 -4.44 -25.05
CA THR A 152 10.69 -3.42 -25.93
C THR A 152 9.17 -3.43 -25.84
N GLN A 153 8.59 -4.55 -25.41
CA GLN A 153 7.15 -4.74 -25.22
C GLN A 153 6.75 -4.53 -23.76
N ILE A 154 7.60 -4.01 -22.88
CA ILE A 154 7.29 -3.85 -21.46
C ILE A 154 6.88 -2.42 -21.13
N GLU A 155 5.79 -2.30 -20.38
CA GLU A 155 5.37 -1.07 -19.74
C GLU A 155 5.32 -1.22 -18.21
N MET A 156 5.56 -0.11 -17.53
CA MET A 156 5.55 -0.01 -16.07
C MET A 156 4.73 1.19 -15.62
N ARG A 157 4.09 1.08 -14.47
CA ARG A 157 3.51 2.22 -13.75
C ARG A 157 3.76 2.11 -12.26
N TRP A 158 3.63 3.21 -11.54
CA TRP A 158 3.82 3.25 -10.09
C TRP A 158 2.84 4.19 -9.42
N ALA A 159 2.62 3.98 -8.13
CA ALA A 159 1.86 4.87 -7.26
C ALA A 159 2.66 5.13 -5.98
N ILE A 160 2.72 6.40 -5.56
CA ILE A 160 3.39 6.81 -4.33
C ILE A 160 2.44 6.57 -3.15
N ALA A 161 2.89 5.81 -2.14
CA ALA A 161 2.01 5.44 -1.03
C ALA A 161 1.64 6.62 -0.13
N SER A 162 2.53 7.61 0.01
CA SER A 162 2.32 8.79 0.86
C SER A 162 1.37 9.84 0.26
N GLU A 163 1.12 9.81 -1.05
CA GLU A 163 0.18 10.73 -1.71
C GLU A 163 -1.29 10.30 -1.53
N TYR A 164 -1.50 9.14 -0.91
CA TYR A 164 -2.83 8.62 -0.65
C TYR A 164 -3.51 9.35 0.52
N HIS A 165 -4.84 9.51 0.44
CA HIS A 165 -5.68 10.15 1.48
C HIS A 165 -5.51 9.56 2.89
N ALA A 166 -4.97 8.34 2.97
CA ALA A 166 -4.46 7.76 4.20
C ALA A 166 -2.91 7.71 4.13
N PRO A 167 -2.20 8.75 4.60
CA PRO A 167 -0.73 8.86 4.52
C PRO A 167 0.04 7.82 5.36
N PHE A 168 -0.64 6.80 5.87
CA PHE A 168 -0.11 5.75 6.75
C PHE A 168 -0.23 4.35 6.17
N ILE A 169 -0.80 4.20 4.97
CA ILE A 169 -0.86 2.89 4.33
C ILE A 169 0.55 2.51 3.90
N GLN A 170 1.05 1.42 4.48
CA GLN A 170 2.32 0.85 4.09
C GLN A 170 2.23 0.28 2.67
N PRO A 171 3.25 0.48 1.81
CA PRO A 171 3.29 -0.13 0.48
C PRO A 171 3.05 -1.65 0.47
N ALA A 172 3.40 -2.34 1.56
CA ALA A 172 3.13 -3.77 1.74
C ALA A 172 1.64 -4.13 1.79
N THR A 173 0.83 -3.29 2.42
CA THR A 173 -0.62 -3.47 2.46
C THR A 173 -1.22 -3.25 1.08
N ILE A 174 -0.76 -2.23 0.36
CA ILE A 174 -1.19 -1.93 -1.01
C ILE A 174 -0.83 -3.10 -1.96
N GLU A 175 0.41 -3.59 -1.91
CA GLU A 175 0.88 -4.74 -2.69
C GLU A 175 0.02 -5.98 -2.44
N THR A 176 -0.29 -6.26 -1.17
CA THR A 176 -1.11 -7.42 -0.78
C THR A 176 -2.51 -7.33 -1.37
N GLU A 177 -3.14 -6.16 -1.30
CA GLU A 177 -4.48 -5.95 -1.85
C GLU A 177 -4.49 -6.02 -3.39
N LEU A 178 -3.50 -5.43 -4.06
CA LEU A 178 -3.37 -5.53 -5.51
C LEU A 178 -3.19 -6.97 -5.97
N LEU A 179 -2.36 -7.76 -5.27
CA LEU A 179 -2.19 -9.18 -5.56
C LEU A 179 -3.47 -9.97 -5.31
N ARG A 180 -4.23 -9.67 -4.24
CA ARG A 180 -5.52 -10.32 -3.96
C ARG A 180 -6.51 -10.09 -5.11
N ARG A 181 -6.63 -8.85 -5.60
CA ARG A 181 -7.50 -8.49 -6.73
C ARG A 181 -7.07 -9.18 -8.02
N TYR A 182 -5.76 -9.20 -8.28
CA TYR A 182 -5.21 -9.91 -9.43
C TYR A 182 -5.58 -11.39 -9.42
N VAL A 183 -5.38 -12.08 -8.29
CA VAL A 183 -5.74 -13.50 -8.15
C VAL A 183 -7.25 -13.70 -8.28
N ALA A 184 -8.07 -12.79 -7.74
CA ALA A 184 -9.53 -12.88 -7.91
C ALA A 184 -9.96 -12.77 -9.39
N GLN A 185 -9.23 -11.98 -10.19
CA GLN A 185 -9.51 -11.79 -11.61
C GLN A 185 -8.95 -12.89 -12.52
N PHE A 186 -7.71 -13.34 -12.28
CA PHE A 186 -6.97 -14.22 -13.18
C PHE A 186 -6.75 -15.65 -12.63
N GLY A 187 -7.16 -15.91 -11.38
CA GLY A 187 -7.05 -17.23 -10.74
C GLY A 187 -5.66 -17.59 -10.21
N GLU A 188 -4.62 -16.81 -10.54
CA GLU A 188 -3.24 -17.05 -10.11
C GLU A 188 -2.46 -15.76 -9.82
N LEU A 189 -1.26 -15.89 -9.27
CA LEU A 189 -0.37 -14.75 -9.02
C LEU A 189 0.36 -14.32 -10.31
N PRO A 190 0.76 -13.04 -10.43
CA PRO A 190 1.63 -12.58 -11.51
C PRO A 190 2.89 -13.46 -11.67
N LYS A 191 3.29 -13.72 -12.91
CA LYS A 191 4.40 -14.61 -13.29
C LYS A 191 5.70 -14.37 -12.50
N TYR A 192 6.01 -13.11 -12.20
CA TYR A 192 7.22 -12.69 -11.49
C TYR A 192 6.93 -12.20 -10.07
N THR A 193 5.98 -12.81 -9.39
CA THR A 193 5.76 -12.58 -7.95
C THR A 193 6.84 -13.28 -7.14
N ILE A 194 7.45 -12.57 -6.18
CA ILE A 194 8.35 -13.20 -5.20
C ILE A 194 7.46 -14.00 -4.23
N SER A 195 7.24 -15.28 -4.53
CA SER A 195 6.64 -16.17 -3.55
C SER A 195 7.62 -16.27 -2.38
N LYS A 196 7.19 -15.84 -1.20
CA LYS A 196 7.86 -16.24 0.03
C LYS A 196 7.71 -17.75 0.10
N LYS A 197 8.72 -18.50 -0.35
CA LYS A 197 8.77 -19.94 -0.08
C LYS A 197 8.49 -20.11 1.41
N LYS A 198 7.48 -20.90 1.76
CA LYS A 198 7.35 -21.39 3.14
C LYS A 198 8.72 -21.97 3.49
N ARG A 199 9.39 -21.42 4.51
CA ARG A 199 10.53 -22.13 5.10
C ARG A 199 9.97 -23.51 5.46
N PRO A 200 10.61 -24.61 5.02
CA PRO A 200 10.23 -25.91 5.55
C PRO A 200 10.33 -25.86 7.08
N PRO A 201 9.43 -26.57 7.79
CA PRO A 201 9.37 -26.56 9.25
C PRO A 201 10.69 -26.98 9.88
#